data_AF-A0A534VF02-F1
#
_entry.id   AF-A0A534VF02-F1
#
_cell.length_a   1.000
_cell.length_b   1.000
_cell.length_c   1.000
_cell.angle_alpha   90.00
_cell.angle_beta   90.00
_cell.angle_gamma   90.00
#
_symmetry.space_group_name_H-M   'P 1'
#
loop_
_entity.id
_entity.type
_entity.pdbx_description
1 polymer ?
#
loop_
_entity_poly.entity_id
_entity_poly.type
_entity_poly.pdbx_seq_one_letter_code
_entity_poly.pdbx_strand_id
1 'polypeptide(L)'
;MMSPPIAIAALVAGELYFSSTTGAATSAIMRGLPLRRVFYVQQDPVHVLLAQPEIKSVEALIGKTVGVTALTDAVGMSTSVILRAHGIEAGKVTLLAMQVTDNAIKALTTKRVAATLLAPPYVEELEAKGYVKLAE
;
A
#
# COMPACT_ATOMS: atom_id res chain seq x y z
N MET A 1 -7.18 -13.56 0.85
CA MET A 1 -7.38 -12.35 1.69
C MET A 1 -8.47 -11.49 1.08
N MET A 2 -9.22 -10.74 1.90
CA MET A 2 -10.17 -9.72 1.41
C MET A 2 -9.42 -8.41 1.13
N SER A 3 -9.86 -7.65 0.14
CA SER A 3 -9.28 -6.31 -0.06
C SER A 3 -9.70 -5.37 1.06
N PRO A 4 -8.86 -4.38 1.42
CA PRO A 4 -9.20 -3.41 2.45
C PRO A 4 -10.56 -2.72 2.26
N PRO A 5 -10.96 -2.26 1.05
CA PRO A 5 -12.30 -1.68 0.87
C PRO A 5 -13.44 -2.68 1.11
N ILE A 6 -13.29 -3.95 0.71
CA ILE A 6 -14.30 -4.99 0.95
C ILE A 6 -14.46 -5.26 2.44
N ALA A 7 -13.34 -5.33 3.19
CA ALA A 7 -13.37 -5.51 4.64
C ALA A 7 -14.14 -4.39 5.35
N ILE A 8 -13.95 -3.14 4.92
CA ILE A 8 -14.68 -1.99 5.45
C ILE A 8 -16.17 -2.06 5.11
N ALA A 9 -16.53 -2.41 3.87
CA ALA A 9 -17.92 -2.56 3.48
C ALA A 9 -18.63 -3.63 4.33
N ALA A 10 -18.00 -4.79 4.53
CA ALA A 10 -18.55 -5.88 5.33
C ALA A 10 -18.68 -5.52 6.83
N LEU A 11 -17.74 -4.72 7.38
CA LEU A 11 -17.87 -4.16 8.74
C LEU A 11 -19.09 -3.23 8.86
N VAL A 12 -19.28 -2.32 7.90
CA VAL A 12 -20.41 -1.38 7.91
C VAL A 12 -21.74 -2.11 7.73
N ALA A 13 -21.76 -3.16 6.92
CA ALA A 13 -22.94 -4.01 6.71
C ALA A 13 -23.27 -4.92 7.90
N GLY A 14 -22.37 -5.04 8.89
CA GLY A 14 -22.54 -5.96 10.03
C GLY A 14 -22.22 -7.43 9.71
N GLU A 15 -21.60 -7.70 8.56
CA GLU A 15 -21.16 -9.05 8.15
C GLU A 15 -19.81 -9.44 8.79
N LEU A 16 -19.01 -8.44 9.17
CA LEU A 16 -17.80 -8.61 9.98
C LEU A 16 -17.92 -7.89 11.31
N TYR A 17 -17.33 -8.49 12.35
CA TYR A 17 -17.22 -7.86 13.67
C TYR A 17 -15.93 -7.03 13.82
N PHE A 18 -14.83 -7.51 13.23
CA PHE A 18 -13.51 -6.87 13.33
C PHE A 18 -12.75 -6.93 12.01
N SER A 19 -11.87 -5.95 11.80
CA SER A 19 -10.90 -5.95 10.72
C SER A 19 -9.57 -5.38 11.20
N SER A 20 -8.48 -5.87 10.63
CA SER A 20 -7.12 -5.37 10.86
C SER A 20 -6.71 -4.25 9.89
N THR A 21 -7.55 -3.89 8.91
CA THR A 21 -7.21 -2.85 7.93
C THR A 21 -7.34 -1.42 8.46
N THR A 22 -6.37 -1.02 9.27
CA THR A 22 -6.43 0.27 9.99
C THR A 22 -6.44 1.49 9.06
N GLY A 23 -5.67 1.47 7.97
CA GLY A 23 -5.64 2.60 7.03
C GLY A 23 -6.98 2.81 6.33
N ALA A 24 -7.61 1.74 5.84
CA ALA A 24 -8.93 1.84 5.22
C ALA A 24 -10.01 2.24 6.23
N ALA A 25 -9.93 1.71 7.46
CA ALA A 25 -10.83 2.09 8.55
C ALA A 25 -10.68 3.57 8.91
N THR A 26 -9.45 4.10 8.94
CA THR A 26 -9.19 5.52 9.21
C THR A 26 -9.82 6.40 8.13
N SER A 27 -9.60 6.08 6.85
CA SER A 27 -10.25 6.79 5.73
C SER A 27 -11.78 6.74 5.81
N ALA A 28 -12.35 5.60 6.22
CA ALA A 28 -13.79 5.43 6.39
C ALA A 28 -14.35 6.27 7.56
N ILE A 29 -13.68 6.26 8.71
CA ILE A 29 -14.04 7.06 9.89
C ILE A 29 -14.00 8.55 9.55
N MET A 30 -12.98 9.01 8.82
CA MET A 30 -12.89 10.40 8.36
C MET A 30 -14.05 10.81 7.44
N ARG A 31 -14.68 9.85 6.76
CA ARG A 31 -15.88 10.07 5.92
C ARG A 31 -17.19 9.98 6.71
N GLY A 32 -17.13 9.78 8.03
CA GLY A 32 -18.31 9.70 8.91
C GLY A 32 -18.92 8.30 9.01
N LEU A 33 -18.25 7.24 8.55
CA LEU A 33 -18.75 5.88 8.72
C LEU A 33 -18.69 5.46 10.20
N PRO A 34 -19.65 4.65 10.70
CA PRO A 34 -19.83 4.33 12.12
C PRO A 34 -18.84 3.25 12.59
N LEU A 35 -17.54 3.49 12.39
CA LEU A 35 -16.46 2.59 12.77
C LEU A 35 -15.65 3.18 13.92
N ARG A 36 -15.05 2.32 14.74
CA ARG A 36 -14.14 2.74 15.81
C ARG A 36 -12.91 1.85 15.82
N ARG A 37 -11.73 2.46 15.95
CA ARG A 37 -10.49 1.73 16.23
C ARG A 37 -10.45 1.39 17.71
N VAL A 38 -10.40 0.09 18.03
CA VAL A 38 -10.38 -0.41 19.42
C VAL A 38 -9.00 -0.90 19.85
N PHE A 39 -8.13 -1.19 18.89
CA PHE A 39 -6.78 -1.73 19.11
C PHE A 39 -5.89 -1.39 17.92
N TYR A 40 -4.58 -1.22 18.15
CA TYR A 40 -3.58 -1.02 17.12
C TYR A 40 -2.29 -1.77 17.50
N VAL A 41 -1.83 -2.64 16.61
CA VAL A 41 -0.74 -3.61 16.88
C VAL A 41 0.65 -2.99 16.68
N GLN A 42 0.76 -1.99 15.80
CA GLN A 42 2.04 -1.45 15.33
C GLN A 42 2.17 0.00 15.82
N GLN A 43 3.38 0.50 16.04
CA GLN A 43 3.55 1.92 16.36
C GLN A 43 3.58 2.76 15.08
N ASP A 44 4.31 2.27 14.07
CA ASP A 44 4.55 2.92 12.78
C ASP A 44 4.25 1.96 11.62
N PRO A 45 3.96 2.46 10.40
CA PRO A 45 3.76 1.60 9.23
C PRO A 45 5.03 0.82 8.90
N VAL A 46 4.96 -0.51 8.90
CA VAL A 46 6.11 -1.38 8.57
C VAL A 46 6.32 -1.60 7.06
N HIS A 47 5.74 -0.74 6.22
CA HIS A 47 5.73 -0.96 4.77
C HIS A 47 6.92 -0.25 4.11
N VAL A 48 7.66 -0.99 3.28
CA VAL A 48 8.80 -0.46 2.53
C VAL A 48 8.42 -0.33 1.07
N LEU A 49 8.72 0.81 0.44
CA LEU A 49 8.57 1.02 -1.00
C LEU A 49 9.66 0.25 -1.73
N LEU A 50 9.28 -0.89 -2.30
CA LEU A 50 10.18 -1.79 -3.01
C LEU A 50 9.98 -1.65 -4.53
N ALA A 51 11.08 -1.48 -5.26
CA ALA A 51 11.06 -1.23 -6.70
C ALA A 51 11.85 -2.27 -7.50
N GLN A 52 11.62 -2.27 -8.82
CA GLN A 52 12.40 -3.06 -9.77
C GLN A 52 13.91 -2.80 -9.60
N PRO A 53 14.78 -3.80 -9.86
CA PRO A 53 16.23 -3.66 -9.72
C PRO A 53 16.82 -2.45 -10.45
N GLU A 54 16.28 -2.09 -11.61
CA GLU A 54 16.70 -0.95 -12.44
C GLU A 54 16.30 0.43 -11.89
N ILE A 55 15.43 0.50 -10.88
CA ILE A 55 14.92 1.75 -10.29
C ILE A 55 15.66 2.01 -8.99
N LYS A 56 16.44 3.10 -8.93
CA LYS A 56 17.36 3.40 -7.82
C LYS A 56 16.95 4.60 -6.96
N SER A 57 15.87 5.28 -7.30
CA SER A 57 15.36 6.42 -6.52
C SER A 57 13.85 6.56 -6.66
N VAL A 58 13.22 7.31 -5.74
CA VAL A 58 11.77 7.57 -5.76
C VAL A 58 11.38 8.43 -6.96
N GLU A 59 12.23 9.38 -7.36
CA GLU A 59 12.02 10.27 -8.51
C GLU A 59 11.98 9.49 -9.82
N ALA A 60 12.70 8.37 -9.92
CA ALA A 60 12.65 7.48 -11.07
C ALA A 60 11.28 6.77 -11.23
N LEU A 61 10.34 6.93 -10.30
CA LEU A 61 8.96 6.46 -10.43
C LEU A 61 8.05 7.40 -11.24
N ILE A 62 8.49 8.64 -11.52
CA ILE A 62 7.72 9.57 -12.35
C ILE A 62 7.42 8.94 -13.73
N GLY A 63 6.15 9.01 -14.14
CA GLY A 63 5.62 8.40 -15.35
C GLY A 63 5.41 6.88 -15.25
N LYS A 64 5.73 6.24 -14.12
CA LYS A 64 5.57 4.80 -13.91
C LYS A 64 4.32 4.48 -13.10
N THR A 65 4.00 3.19 -13.05
CA THR A 65 2.89 2.65 -12.25
C THR A 65 3.41 2.01 -10.97
N VAL A 66 2.85 2.38 -9.83
CA VAL A 66 3.11 1.78 -8.51
C VAL A 66 1.86 1.00 -8.08
N GLY A 67 2.05 -0.26 -7.73
CA GLY A 67 1.00 -1.11 -7.19
C GLY A 67 0.71 -0.75 -5.74
N VAL A 68 -0.57 -0.67 -5.39
CA VAL A 68 -1.05 -0.46 -4.02
C VAL A 68 -2.22 -1.39 -3.75
N THR A 69 -2.49 -1.80 -2.51
CA THR A 69 -3.66 -2.66 -2.23
C THR A 69 -4.98 -1.91 -2.48
N ALA A 70 -5.08 -0.67 -2.00
CA ALA A 70 -6.12 0.29 -2.38
C ALA A 70 -5.57 1.72 -2.27
N LEU A 71 -6.21 2.69 -2.93
CA LEU A 71 -5.79 4.10 -2.85
C LEU A 71 -6.02 4.70 -1.46
N THR A 72 -7.05 4.22 -0.75
CA THR A 72 -7.54 4.80 0.51
C THR A 72 -7.18 3.95 1.72
N ASP A 73 -6.27 2.99 1.57
CA ASP A 73 -5.78 2.17 2.68
C ASP A 73 -4.36 2.58 3.09
N ALA A 74 -3.77 1.85 4.04
CA ALA A 74 -2.44 2.17 4.57
C ALA A 74 -1.38 2.23 3.45
N VAL A 75 -1.40 1.28 2.52
CA VAL A 75 -0.43 1.19 1.42
C VAL A 75 -0.58 2.36 0.44
N GLY A 76 -1.81 2.67 0.02
CA GLY A 76 -2.08 3.80 -0.88
C GLY A 76 -1.71 5.15 -0.25
N MET A 77 -2.05 5.34 1.02
CA MET A 77 -1.72 6.55 1.77
C MET A 77 -0.22 6.68 1.98
N SER A 78 0.47 5.64 2.44
CA SER A 78 1.93 5.65 2.62
C SER A 78 2.65 5.94 1.32
N THR A 79 2.24 5.33 0.20
CA THR A 79 2.81 5.66 -1.12
C THR A 79 2.66 7.15 -1.44
N SER A 80 1.48 7.71 -1.21
CA SER A 80 1.21 9.13 -1.49
C SER A 80 2.04 10.07 -0.60
N VAL A 81 2.24 9.70 0.67
CA VAL A 81 3.09 10.43 1.62
C VAL A 81 4.55 10.39 1.19
N ILE A 82 5.07 9.21 0.83
CA ILE A 82 6.45 9.04 0.36
C ILE A 82 6.69 9.89 -0.91
N LEU A 83 5.80 9.78 -1.91
CA LEU A 83 5.94 10.57 -3.15
C LEU A 83 5.96 12.08 -2.86
N ARG A 84 5.07 12.56 -1.99
CA ARG A 84 5.02 13.98 -1.61
C ARG A 84 6.27 14.42 -0.85
N ALA A 85 6.81 13.58 0.04
CA ALA A 85 8.04 13.86 0.78
C ALA A 85 9.24 14.03 -0.17
N HIS A 86 9.22 13.36 -1.32
CA HIS A 86 10.20 13.50 -2.40
C HIS A 86 9.86 14.59 -3.43
N GLY A 87 8.90 15.48 -3.14
CA GLY A 87 8.52 16.59 -4.02
C GLY A 87 7.78 16.16 -5.30
N ILE A 88 7.29 14.92 -5.36
CA ILE A 88 6.55 14.41 -6.52
C ILE A 88 5.08 14.80 -6.40
N GLU A 89 4.62 15.60 -7.37
CA GLU A 89 3.22 16.04 -7.46
C GLU A 89 2.26 14.87 -7.72
N ALA A 90 1.03 15.00 -7.22
CA ALA A 90 -0.03 14.05 -7.50
C ALA A 90 -0.25 13.89 -9.01
N GLY A 91 -0.44 12.65 -9.47
CA GLY A 91 -0.65 12.33 -10.89
C GLY A 91 0.63 12.13 -11.70
N LYS A 92 1.81 12.53 -11.20
CA LYS A 92 3.09 12.19 -11.86
C LYS A 92 3.46 10.71 -11.76
N VAL A 93 2.86 9.99 -10.82
CA VAL A 93 2.99 8.53 -10.67
C VAL A 93 1.58 7.93 -10.68
N THR A 94 1.38 6.86 -11.44
CA THR A 94 0.10 6.17 -11.48
C THR A 94 0.02 5.17 -10.33
N LEU A 95 -0.94 5.34 -9.42
CA LEU A 95 -1.22 4.34 -8.38
C LEU A 95 -2.29 3.37 -8.87
N LEU A 96 -1.96 2.07 -8.91
CA LEU A 96 -2.86 1.03 -9.40
C LEU A 96 -3.29 0.10 -8.26
N ALA A 97 -4.60 0.04 -8.01
CA ALA A 97 -5.17 -0.79 -6.95
C ALA A 97 -5.15 -2.28 -7.32
N MET A 98 -4.36 -3.05 -6.58
CA MET A 98 -4.15 -4.50 -6.71
C MET A 98 -5.12 -5.32 -5.87
N GLN A 99 -5.95 -4.67 -5.05
CA GLN A 99 -6.91 -5.27 -4.11
C GLN A 99 -6.24 -5.97 -2.92
N VAL A 100 -5.30 -6.88 -3.18
CA VAL A 100 -4.61 -7.69 -2.17
C VAL A 100 -3.11 -7.75 -2.44
N THR A 101 -2.33 -8.02 -1.41
CA THR A 101 -0.86 -8.04 -1.46
C THR A 101 -0.32 -9.06 -2.47
N ASP A 102 -0.93 -10.25 -2.57
CA ASP A 102 -0.50 -11.28 -3.52
C ASP A 102 -0.53 -10.79 -4.98
N ASN A 103 -1.55 -9.99 -5.33
CA ASN A 103 -1.65 -9.38 -6.65
C ASN A 103 -0.56 -8.32 -6.87
N ALA A 104 -0.23 -7.55 -5.82
CA ALA A 104 0.85 -6.56 -5.90
C ALA A 104 2.21 -7.22 -6.07
N ILE A 105 2.50 -8.29 -5.32
CA ILE A 105 3.72 -9.10 -5.48
C ILE A 105 3.78 -9.70 -6.88
N LYS A 106 2.69 -10.29 -7.36
CA LYS A 106 2.62 -10.84 -8.72
C LYS A 106 2.84 -9.75 -9.78
N ALA A 107 2.25 -8.57 -9.62
CA ALA A 107 2.43 -7.46 -10.55
C ALA A 107 3.88 -6.94 -10.55
N LEU A 108 4.52 -6.88 -9.38
CA LEU A 108 5.92 -6.49 -9.27
C LEU A 108 6.83 -7.53 -9.93
N THR A 109 6.66 -8.81 -9.59
CA THR A 109 7.50 -9.91 -10.12
C THR A 109 7.33 -10.16 -11.61
N THR A 110 6.17 -9.81 -12.18
CA THR A 110 5.92 -9.86 -13.64
C THR A 110 6.23 -8.54 -14.35
N LYS A 111 6.86 -7.58 -13.67
CA LYS A 111 7.21 -6.25 -14.19
C LYS A 111 6.02 -5.42 -14.70
N ARG A 112 4.80 -5.74 -14.27
CA ARG A 112 3.60 -4.95 -14.58
C ARG A 112 3.56 -3.63 -13.82
N VAL A 113 4.17 -3.58 -12.63
CA VAL A 113 4.37 -2.35 -11.86
C VAL A 113 5.86 -2.14 -11.59
N ALA A 114 6.24 -0.86 -11.47
CA ALA A 114 7.59 -0.42 -11.21
C ALA A 114 7.99 -0.56 -9.74
N ALA A 115 7.03 -0.43 -8.84
CA ALA A 115 7.21 -0.59 -7.41
C ALA A 115 5.90 -0.96 -6.72
N THR A 116 5.98 -1.40 -5.47
CA THR A 116 4.85 -1.54 -4.54
C THR A 116 5.37 -1.41 -3.12
N LEU A 117 4.50 -1.08 -2.17
CA LEU A 117 4.82 -1.18 -0.75
C LEU A 117 4.52 -2.59 -0.26
N LEU A 118 5.43 -3.15 0.52
CA LEU A 118 5.30 -4.47 1.14
C LEU A 118 5.77 -4.42 2.59
N ALA A 119 5.24 -5.32 3.41
CA ALA A 119 5.70 -5.54 4.79
C ALA A 119 6.53 -6.83 4.87
N PRO A 120 7.31 -7.03 5.94
CA PRO A 120 7.96 -8.31 6.21
C PRO A 120 6.94 -9.48 6.23
N PRO A 121 7.33 -10.68 5.78
CA PRO A 121 8.67 -11.08 5.31
C PRO A 121 8.95 -10.80 3.82
N TYR A 122 8.00 -10.24 3.08
CA TYR A 122 8.10 -10.13 1.62
C TYR A 122 9.19 -9.16 1.17
N VAL A 123 9.49 -8.15 1.99
CA VAL A 123 10.53 -7.16 1.73
C VAL A 123 11.89 -7.86 1.67
N GLU A 124 12.20 -8.66 2.69
CA GLU A 124 13.47 -9.39 2.81
C GLU A 124 13.61 -10.43 1.69
N GLU A 125 12.54 -11.15 1.38
CA GLU A 125 12.54 -12.17 0.32
C GLU A 125 12.83 -11.59 -1.08
N LEU A 126 12.28 -10.41 -1.38
CA LEU A 126 12.46 -9.76 -2.69
C LEU A 126 13.76 -8.94 -2.73
N GLU A 127 14.17 -8.32 -1.64
CA GLU A 127 15.49 -7.68 -1.56
C GLU A 127 16.61 -8.69 -1.83
N ALA A 128 16.51 -9.91 -1.27
CA ALA A 128 17.44 -11.01 -1.56
C ALA A 128 17.45 -11.43 -3.05
N LYS A 129 16.41 -11.07 -3.81
CA LYS A 129 16.30 -11.30 -5.27
C LYS A 129 16.70 -10.07 -6.10
N GLY A 130 17.25 -9.04 -5.48
CA GLY A 130 17.81 -7.86 -6.15
C GLY A 130 16.84 -6.68 -6.32
N TYR A 131 15.64 -6.74 -5.74
CA TYR A 131 14.74 -5.59 -5.70
C TYR A 131 15.27 -4.51 -4.75
N VAL A 132 14.93 -3.25 -5.03
CA VAL A 132 15.55 -2.10 -4.35
C VAL A 132 14.57 -1.47 -3.37
N LYS A 133 15.00 -1.28 -2.13
CA LYS A 133 14.29 -0.45 -1.14
C LYS A 133 14.53 1.03 -1.48
N LEU A 134 13.46 1.78 -1.71
CA LEU A 134 13.54 3.21 -2.05
C LEU A 134 13.24 4.12 -0.87
N ALA A 135 12.31 3.71 0.01
CA ALA A 135 11.87 4.48 1.17
C ALA A 135 11.10 3.58 2.17
N GLU A 136 11.00 4.05 3.41
CA GLU A 136 10.21 3.49 4.52
C GLU A 136 9.42 4.61 5.23
#